data_AF-A0A137P052-F1
#
_entry.id   AF-A0A137P052-F1
#
_cell.length_a   1.000
_cell.length_b   1.000
_cell.length_c   1.000
_cell.angle_alpha   90.00
_cell.angle_beta   90.00
_cell.angle_gamma   90.00
#
_symmetry.space_group_name_H-M   'P 1'
#
loop_
_entity.id
_entity.type
_entity.pdbx_description
1 polymer ?
#
loop_
_entity_poly.entity_id
_entity_poly.type
_entity_poly.pdbx_seq_one_letter_code
_entity_poly.pdbx_strand_id
1 'polypeptide(L)' 'KLGFTPAQVALAWVLKQSNVSTIILGGSNIGQFKDNLKALDVAEKLTLENLDEIEHIFNTKPAPIFNLRGVKL' A
#
# COMPACT_ATOMS: atom_id res chain seq x y z
N LYS A 1 3.50 -16.68 -2.95
CA LYS A 1 4.68 -16.25 -3.73
C LYS A 1 5.79 -15.66 -2.85
N LEU A 2 5.51 -14.75 -1.89
CA LEU A 2 6.57 -14.10 -1.09
C LEU A 2 6.63 -14.49 0.40
N GLY A 3 5.71 -15.33 0.89
CA GLY A 3 5.70 -15.80 2.29
C GLY A 3 5.22 -14.78 3.33
N PHE A 4 4.63 -13.66 2.88
CA PHE A 4 4.09 -12.61 3.75
C PHE A 4 2.59 -12.76 4.00
N THR A 5 2.13 -12.21 5.12
CA THR A 5 0.69 -12.16 5.43
C THR A 5 -0.01 -11.15 4.53
N PRO A 6 -1.32 -11.32 4.24
CA PRO A 6 -2.06 -10.34 3.46
C PRO A 6 -2.01 -8.93 4.07
N ALA A 7 -2.04 -8.81 5.40
CA ALA A 7 -1.92 -7.54 6.10
C ALA A 7 -0.58 -6.86 5.83
N GLN A 8 0.53 -7.60 5.89
CA GLN A 8 1.86 -7.08 5.57
C GLN A 8 1.95 -6.59 4.13
N VAL A 9 1.41 -7.34 3.16
CA VAL A 9 1.43 -6.94 1.75
C VAL A 9 0.57 -5.70 1.50
N ALA A 10 -0.62 -5.63 2.09
CA ALA A 10 -1.50 -4.48 1.96
C ALA A 10 -0.85 -3.21 2.51
N LEU A 11 -0.27 -3.27 3.71
CA LEU A 11 0.43 -2.14 4.32
C LEU A 11 1.67 -1.73 3.51
N ALA A 12 2.43 -2.71 3.01
CA ALA A 12 3.59 -2.45 2.16
C ALA A 12 3.21 -1.75 0.85
N TRP A 13 2.08 -2.13 0.25
CA TRP A 13 1.55 -1.45 -0.94
C TRP A 13 1.13 -0.01 -0.63
N VAL A 14 0.48 0.23 0.52
CA VAL A 14 0.11 1.59 0.97
C VAL A 14 1.35 2.47 1.13
N LEU A 15 2.45 1.93 1.68
CA LEU A 15 3.73 2.65 1.81
C LEU A 15 4.38 3.04 0.47
N LYS A 16 4.03 2.37 -0.63
CA LYS A 16 4.57 2.67 -1.97
C LYS A 16 3.78 3.75 -2.73
N GLN A 17 2.66 4.21 -2.19
CA GLN A 17 1.85 5.24 -2.84
C GLN A 17 2.48 6.63 -2.69
N SER A 18 2.61 7.36 -3.80
CA SER A 18 3.31 8.66 -3.84
C SER A 18 2.70 9.72 -2.92
N ASN A 19 1.40 9.61 -2.63
CA ASN A 19 0.64 10.59 -1.85
C ASN A 19 0.44 10.16 -0.39
N VAL A 20 1.09 9.08 0.05
CA VAL A 20 1.01 8.58 1.43
C VAL A 20 2.30 8.92 2.16
N SER A 21 2.19 9.71 3.23
CA SER A 21 3.32 10.09 4.08
C SER A 21 3.38 9.28 5.38
N THR A 22 2.24 8.79 5.87
CA THR A 22 2.14 8.10 7.16
C THR A 22 0.97 7.13 7.13
N ILE A 23 1.14 5.98 7.79
CA ILE A 23 0.09 5.01 8.02
C ILE A 23 -0.29 5.03 9.50
N ILE A 24 -1.59 5.14 9.78
CA ILE A 24 -2.13 4.99 11.14
C ILE A 24 -2.57 3.54 11.30
N LEU A 25 -1.94 2.81 12.23
CA LEU A 25 -2.21 1.41 12.48
C LEU A 25 -3.13 1.23 13.70
N GLY A 26 -4.18 0.41 13.54
CA GLY A 26 -5.00 -0.09 14.63
C GLY A 26 -4.71 -1.56 14.94
N GLY A 27 -4.92 -1.97 16.19
CA GLY A 27 -4.77 -3.34 16.63
C GLY A 27 -5.28 -3.54 18.05
N SER A 28 -5.76 -4.74 18.35
CA SER A 28 -6.32 -5.13 19.65
C SER A 28 -5.30 -5.81 20.56
N ASN A 29 -4.13 -6.18 20.03
CA ASN A 29 -3.04 -6.75 20.82
C ASN A 29 -1.66 -6.45 20.22
N ILE A 30 -0.62 -6.62 21.03
CA ILE A 30 0.77 -6.29 20.65
C ILE A 30 1.29 -7.14 19.48
N GLY A 31 0.80 -8.37 19.33
CA GLY A 31 1.19 -9.29 18.26
C GLY A 31 0.80 -8.75 16.88
N GLN A 32 -0.38 -8.14 16.77
CA GLN A 32 -0.84 -7.51 15.51
C GLN A 32 0.04 -6.34 15.11
N PHE A 33 0.47 -5.50 16.06
CA PHE A 33 1.41 -4.42 15.75
C PHE A 33 2.76 -4.97 15.29
N LYS A 34 3.28 -6.00 15.96
CA LYS A 34 4.53 -6.67 15.53
C LYS A 34 4.41 -7.29 14.14
N ASP A 35 3.26 -7.84 13.78
CA ASP A 35 3.03 -8.40 12.44
C ASP A 35 2.91 -7.29 11.38
N ASN A 36 2.11 -6.26 11.65
CA ASN A 36 1.90 -5.12 10.75
C ASN A 36 3.20 -4.37 10.46
N LEU A 37 4.08 -4.21 11.45
CA LEU A 37 5.37 -3.50 11.28
C LEU A 37 6.34 -4.24 10.33
N LYS A 38 6.21 -5.57 10.17
CA LYS A 38 6.99 -6.32 9.16
C LYS A 38 6.67 -5.92 7.73
N ALA A 39 5.60 -5.16 7.50
CA ALA A 39 5.29 -4.58 6.19
C ALA A 39 6.42 -3.69 5.65
N LEU A 40 7.27 -3.13 6.51
CA LEU A 40 8.46 -2.37 6.09
C LEU A 40 9.43 -3.27 5.30
N ASP A 41 9.73 -4.46 5.83
CA ASP A 41 10.59 -5.46 5.16
C ASP A 41 9.96 -5.94 3.84
N VAL A 42 8.64 -6.03 3.80
CA VAL A 42 7.90 -6.39 2.57
C VAL A 42 7.98 -5.28 1.54
N ALA A 43 7.85 -4.02 1.95
CA ALA A 43 7.92 -2.87 1.06
C ALA A 43 9.28 -2.77 0.37
N GLU A 44 10.37 -3.12 1.04
CA GLU A 44 11.70 -3.20 0.42
C GLU A 44 11.80 -4.29 -0.65
N LYS A 45 11.05 -5.38 -0.49
CA LYS A 45 11.09 -6.55 -1.39
C LYS A 45 10.06 -6.50 -2.52
N LEU A 46 9.06 -5.64 -2.43
CA LEU A 46 8.06 -5.46 -3.49
C LEU A 46 8.70 -4.85 -4.73
N THR A 47 8.72 -5.63 -5.81
CA THR A 47 9.17 -5.19 -7.13
C THR A 47 8.06 -4.47 -7.89
N LEU A 48 8.43 -3.77 -8.97
CA LEU A 48 7.46 -3.13 -9.87
C LEU A 48 6.47 -4.16 -10.45
N GLU A 49 6.96 -5.35 -10.83
CA GLU A 49 6.10 -6.43 -11.33
C GLU A 49 5.05 -6.87 -10.29
N ASN A 50 5.45 -6.97 -9.02
CA ASN A 50 4.49 -7.31 -7.96
C ASN A 50 3.48 -6.19 -7.72
N LEU A 51 3.89 -4.93 -7.81
CA LEU A 51 2.97 -3.80 -7.71
C LEU A 51 1.97 -3.81 -8.85
N ASP A 52 2.41 -4.04 -10.09
CA ASP A 52 1.53 -4.13 -11.25
C ASP A 52 0.56 -5.31 -11.14
N GLU A 53 1.00 -6.46 -10.63
CA GLU A 53 0.12 -7.61 -10.34
C GLU A 53 -0.97 -7.24 -9.31
N ILE A 54 -0.60 -6.54 -8.24
CA ILE A 54 -1.57 -6.05 -7.23
C ILE A 54 -2.57 -5.08 -7.87
N GLU A 55 -2.10 -4.09 -8.63
CA GLU A 55 -2.98 -3.11 -9.29
C GLU A 55 -3.95 -3.78 -10.27
N HIS A 56 -3.48 -4.78 -11.01
CA HIS A 56 -4.32 -5.51 -11.96
C HIS A 56 -5.43 -6.32 -11.27
N ILE A 57 -5.12 -6.94 -10.12
CA ILE A 57 -6.09 -7.73 -9.36
C ILE A 57 -7.17 -6.85 -8.73
N PHE A 58 -6.79 -5.75 -8.08
CA PHE A 58 -7.74 -4.93 -7.33
C PHE A 58 -8.46 -3.90 -8.19
N ASN A 59 -7.78 -3.32 -9.18
CA ASN A 59 -8.34 -2.30 -10.07
C ASN A 59 -9.02 -1.14 -9.31
N THR A 60 -8.41 -0.69 -8.21
CA THR A 60 -8.95 0.32 -7.29
C THR A 60 -8.33 1.71 -7.47
N LYS A 61 -7.60 1.96 -8.58
CA LYS A 61 -7.00 3.28 -8.82
C LYS A 61 -8.08 4.36 -8.81
N PRO A 62 -7.85 5.50 -8.14
CA PRO A 62 -8.83 6.57 -8.12
C PRO A 62 -9.09 7.06 -9.54
N ALA A 63 -10.32 7.50 -9.79
CA ALA A 63 -10.65 8.19 -11.03
C ALA A 63 -9.68 9.38 -11.20
N PRO A 64 -9.23 9.69 -12.44
CA PRO A 64 -8.39 10.84 -12.68
C PRO A 64 -9.06 12.10 -12.12
N ILE A 65 -8.26 12.95 -11.48
CA ILE A 65 -8.76 14.16 -10.81
C ILE A 65 -9.53 14.99 -11.83
N PHE A 66 -10.85 15.10 -11.61
CA PHE A 66 -11.67 16.00 -12.40
C PHE A 66 -11.42 17.43 -11.94
N ASN A 67 -10.58 18.15 -12.68
CA ASN A 67 -10.20 19.52 -12.35
C ASN A 67 -11.32 20.50 -12.68
N LEU A 68 -12.20 20.74 -11.70
CA LEU A 68 -13.30 21.71 -11.79
C LEU A 68 -12.82 23.16 -11.95
N ARG A 69 -11.55 23.46 -11.65
CA ARG A 69 -11.01 24.83 -11.69
C ARG A 69 -10.33 25.17 -13.01
N GLY A 70 -10.14 24.22 -13.93
CA GLY A 70 -9.51 24.45 -15.24
C GLY A 70 -8.05 24.94 -15.20
N VAL A 71 -7.43 25.04 -14.02
CA VAL A 71 -6.04 25.49 -13.87
C VAL A 71 -5.14 24.29 -14.17
N LYS A 72 -4.37 24.35 -15.26
CA LYS A 72 -3.31 23.36 -15.53
C LYS A 72 -2.30 23.41 -14.37
N LEU A 73 -2.10 22.27 -13.72
CA LEU A 73 -0.94 22.02 -12.88
C LEU A 73 0.29 21.80 -13.77
#